data_AF-A0A3L7STW8-F1
#
_entry.id   AF-A0A3L7STW8-F1
#
_cell.length_a   1.000
_cell.length_b   1.000
_cell.length_c   1.000
_cell.angle_alpha   90.00
_cell.angle_beta   90.00
_cell.angle_gamma   90.00
#
_symmetry.space_group_name_H-M   'P 1'
#
loop_
_entity.id
_entity.type
_entity.pdbx_description
1 polymer ?
#
loop_
_entity_poly.entity_id
_entity_poly.type
_entity_poly.pdbx_seq_one_letter_code
_entity_poly.pdbx_strand_id
1 'polypeptide(L)'
;MRSWFGYGTDFRGGLFIAVGDVNGDGADDLITGPNAGGGPHIKVYDGKTNNIIFEFMAYAPSFLGGVSVALADVNNDGRLDIVTGTGKGGGPHVRVFDALNGRDLLSFMAYDPSFRGGVFVAAGDIDGNGTAEIVTGSGYGGTSIVRVFDLRTLQAVRSFMAYDPAFIGGVRVGLSDRNQDGILDIFTGPGPGGGPHIKVFDGVNLNLIDSYFAGSTNDPYGVYIN
;
A
#
# COMPACT_ATOMS: atom_id res chain seq x y z
N MET A 1 -27.44 9.72 2.93
CA MET A 1 -26.08 9.63 3.49
C MET A 1 -26.17 8.75 4.74
N ARG A 2 -25.49 7.60 4.76
CA ARG A 2 -25.40 6.71 5.93
C ARG A 2 -23.95 6.73 6.40
N SER A 3 -23.72 6.81 7.70
CA SER A 3 -22.40 6.75 8.33
C SER A 3 -22.32 5.52 9.21
N TRP A 4 -21.14 4.89 9.24
CA TRP A 4 -20.84 3.72 10.06
C TRP A 4 -19.35 3.74 10.42
N PHE A 5 -18.95 3.01 11.47
CA PHE A 5 -17.57 2.99 11.95
C PHE A 5 -16.82 1.71 11.51
N GLY A 6 -15.73 1.87 10.76
CA GLY A 6 -14.77 0.82 10.37
C GLY A 6 -14.28 -0.05 11.53
N TYR A 7 -13.93 0.63 12.61
CA TYR A 7 -13.34 0.07 13.83
C TYR A 7 -14.04 0.64 15.06
N GLY A 8 -13.72 0.12 16.25
CA GLY A 8 -14.35 0.54 17.50
C GLY A 8 -14.39 2.06 17.64
N THR A 9 -15.47 2.59 18.21
CA THR A 9 -15.76 4.04 18.25
C THR A 9 -14.72 4.86 19.03
N ASP A 10 -13.84 4.21 19.79
CA ASP A 10 -12.73 4.83 20.53
C ASP A 10 -11.41 4.81 19.75
N PHE A 11 -11.36 4.15 18.59
CA PHE A 11 -10.22 4.22 17.71
C PHE A 11 -10.09 5.63 17.14
N ARG A 12 -8.88 6.19 17.23
CA ARG A 12 -8.54 7.54 16.75
C ARG A 12 -7.45 7.50 15.68
N GLY A 13 -6.98 6.31 15.30
CA GLY A 13 -6.02 6.17 14.21
C GLY A 13 -6.70 6.35 12.86
N GLY A 14 -5.91 6.71 11.84
CA GLY A 14 -6.35 6.68 10.45
C GLY A 14 -6.53 5.26 9.93
N LEU A 15 -7.04 5.14 8.71
CA LEU A 15 -7.13 3.87 7.97
C LEU A 15 -6.29 3.96 6.70
N PHE A 16 -5.71 2.83 6.31
CA PHE A 16 -5.38 2.56 4.92
C PHE A 16 -6.58 1.86 4.29
N ILE A 17 -6.91 2.25 3.06
CA ILE A 17 -8.05 1.69 2.34
C ILE A 17 -7.63 1.27 0.94
N ALA A 18 -8.28 0.24 0.42
CA ALA A 18 -8.24 -0.14 -0.97
C ALA A 18 -9.66 -0.44 -1.46
N VAL A 19 -9.91 -0.24 -2.75
CA VAL A 19 -11.25 -0.36 -3.35
C VAL A 19 -11.14 -1.18 -4.63
N GLY A 20 -12.05 -2.13 -4.82
CA GLY A 20 -12.14 -2.97 -6.01
C GLY A 20 -13.13 -4.11 -5.82
N ASP A 21 -13.72 -4.62 -6.89
CA ASP A 21 -14.64 -5.77 -6.85
C ASP A 21 -13.89 -7.06 -6.48
N VAL A 22 -13.98 -7.49 -5.21
CA VAL A 22 -13.30 -8.70 -4.72
C VAL A 22 -14.21 -9.90 -4.65
N ASN A 23 -15.53 -9.68 -4.72
CA ASN A 23 -16.54 -10.75 -4.66
C ASN A 23 -17.14 -11.12 -6.03
N GLY A 24 -16.77 -10.37 -7.08
CA GLY A 24 -17.13 -10.63 -8.48
C GLY A 24 -18.57 -10.26 -8.83
N ASP A 25 -19.19 -9.36 -8.07
CA ASP A 25 -20.58 -8.98 -8.27
C ASP A 25 -20.78 -7.75 -9.18
N GLY A 26 -19.68 -7.14 -9.63
CA GLY A 26 -19.66 -5.98 -10.50
C GLY A 26 -19.77 -4.63 -9.79
N ALA A 27 -19.67 -4.57 -8.45
CA ALA A 27 -19.49 -3.35 -7.69
C ALA A 27 -18.19 -3.38 -6.89
N ASP A 28 -17.52 -2.24 -6.77
CA ASP A 28 -16.29 -2.18 -5.98
C ASP A 28 -16.56 -2.34 -4.48
N ASP A 29 -15.81 -3.24 -3.85
CA ASP A 29 -15.81 -3.47 -2.42
C ASP A 29 -14.76 -2.61 -1.71
N LEU A 30 -14.92 -2.41 -0.40
CA LEU A 30 -14.02 -1.63 0.42
C LEU A 30 -13.19 -2.53 1.35
N ILE A 31 -11.87 -2.42 1.26
CA ILE A 31 -10.93 -3.10 2.14
C ILE A 31 -10.33 -2.06 3.07
N THR A 32 -10.29 -2.37 4.36
CA THR A 32 -9.73 -1.49 5.38
C THR A 32 -8.64 -2.18 6.18
N GLY A 33 -7.56 -1.46 6.43
CA GLY A 33 -6.50 -1.80 7.36
C GLY A 33 -6.25 -0.63 8.30
N PRO A 34 -6.23 -0.83 9.62
CA PRO A 34 -6.10 0.29 10.53
C PRO A 34 -4.63 0.72 10.62
N ASN A 35 -4.41 2.01 10.82
CA ASN A 35 -3.08 2.57 11.07
C ASN A 35 -2.64 2.28 12.52
N ALA A 36 -1.52 2.86 12.95
CA ALA A 36 -0.93 2.66 14.27
C ALA A 36 -1.97 2.77 15.40
N GLY A 37 -1.95 1.77 16.29
CA GLY A 37 -2.88 1.60 17.41
C GLY A 37 -4.05 0.65 17.17
N GLY A 38 -4.37 0.31 15.91
CA GLY A 38 -5.58 -0.48 15.58
C GLY A 38 -5.37 -1.98 15.38
N GLY A 39 -4.13 -2.47 15.43
CA GLY A 39 -3.80 -3.87 15.15
C GLY A 39 -3.66 -4.16 13.65
N PRO A 40 -3.48 -5.43 13.24
CA PRO A 40 -3.39 -5.82 11.83
C PRO A 40 -4.74 -6.40 11.33
N HIS A 41 -5.86 -5.83 11.78
CA HIS A 41 -7.19 -6.39 11.52
C HIS A 41 -7.74 -5.88 10.18
N ILE A 42 -7.71 -6.73 9.16
CA ILE A 42 -8.27 -6.43 7.84
C ILE A 42 -9.75 -6.72 7.84
N LYS A 43 -10.53 -5.80 7.27
CA LYS A 43 -11.97 -5.98 7.05
C LYS A 43 -12.33 -5.68 5.61
N VAL A 44 -13.17 -6.53 5.03
CA VAL A 44 -13.67 -6.43 3.66
C VAL A 44 -15.16 -6.18 3.69
N TYR A 45 -15.61 -5.09 3.09
CA TYR A 45 -16.98 -4.63 3.07
C TYR A 45 -17.53 -4.69 1.64
N ASP A 46 -18.69 -5.31 1.51
CA ASP A 46 -19.41 -5.40 0.24
C ASP A 46 -19.88 -4.02 -0.23
N GLY A 47 -19.57 -3.67 -1.47
CA GLY A 47 -19.86 -2.36 -2.06
C GLY A 47 -21.35 -2.06 -2.22
N LYS A 48 -22.18 -3.08 -2.40
CA LYS A 48 -23.63 -2.92 -2.62
C LYS A 48 -24.42 -2.82 -1.32
N THR A 49 -24.01 -3.57 -0.30
CA THR A 49 -24.76 -3.79 0.93
C THR A 49 -24.12 -3.14 2.15
N ASN A 50 -22.83 -2.82 2.10
CA ASN A 50 -21.97 -2.40 3.22
C ASN A 50 -21.82 -3.46 4.34
N ASN A 51 -22.19 -4.71 4.07
CA ASN A 51 -21.97 -5.79 5.03
C ASN A 51 -20.51 -6.25 4.96
N ILE A 52 -19.99 -6.76 6.09
CA ILE A 52 -18.69 -7.43 6.08
C ILE A 52 -18.82 -8.74 5.29
N ILE A 53 -17.99 -8.92 4.27
CA ILE A 53 -17.82 -10.19 3.56
C ILE A 53 -17.03 -11.14 4.45
N PHE A 54 -15.86 -10.70 4.90
CA PHE A 54 -15.03 -11.37 5.91
C PHE A 54 -14.03 -10.39 6.54
N GLU A 55 -13.42 -10.82 7.64
CA GLU A 55 -12.37 -10.08 8.36
C GLU A 55 -11.35 -11.06 8.95
N PHE A 56 -10.09 -10.63 9.07
CA PHE A 56 -9.00 -11.48 9.58
C PHE A 56 -7.81 -10.68 10.08
N MET A 57 -6.96 -11.32 10.89
CA MET A 57 -5.70 -10.73 11.35
C MET A 57 -4.57 -11.05 10.37
N ALA A 58 -4.09 -10.05 9.62
CA ALA A 58 -3.03 -10.22 8.63
C ALA A 58 -1.66 -10.52 9.25
N TYR A 59 -1.46 -10.16 10.53
CA TYR A 59 -0.23 -10.38 11.29
C TYR A 59 -0.57 -10.82 12.73
N ALA A 60 0.45 -11.00 13.56
CA ALA A 60 0.27 -11.36 14.97
C ALA A 60 -0.75 -10.42 15.64
N PRO A 61 -1.82 -10.92 16.30
CA PRO A 61 -2.87 -10.05 16.86
C PRO A 61 -2.39 -9.01 17.88
N SER A 62 -1.24 -9.26 18.53
CA SER A 62 -0.60 -8.33 19.46
C SER A 62 0.16 -7.18 18.77
N PHE A 63 0.34 -7.22 17.45
CA PHE A 63 1.05 -6.19 16.70
C PHE A 63 0.16 -4.96 16.46
N LEU A 64 0.50 -3.83 17.08
CA LEU A 64 -0.32 -2.60 17.01
C LEU A 64 0.26 -1.53 16.06
N GLY A 65 1.22 -1.88 15.20
CA GLY A 65 1.83 -0.91 14.28
C GLY A 65 0.94 -0.50 13.10
N GLY A 66 -0.21 -1.16 12.93
CA GLY A 66 -1.12 -0.97 11.80
C GLY A 66 -0.68 -1.72 10.55
N VAL A 67 -1.48 -1.62 9.49
CA VAL A 67 -1.29 -2.35 8.24
C VAL A 67 -1.69 -1.50 7.03
N SER A 68 -0.77 -1.33 6.09
CA SER A 68 -1.03 -0.77 4.75
C SER A 68 -1.70 -1.83 3.90
N VAL A 69 -2.63 -1.44 3.02
CA VAL A 69 -3.37 -2.35 2.14
C VAL A 69 -3.35 -1.88 0.69
N ALA A 70 -3.34 -2.81 -0.25
CA ALA A 70 -3.50 -2.59 -1.69
C ALA A 70 -4.21 -3.80 -2.31
N LEU A 71 -4.70 -3.67 -3.55
CA LEU A 71 -5.35 -4.74 -4.30
C LEU A 71 -4.69 -4.92 -5.67
N ALA A 72 -4.51 -6.17 -6.08
CA ALA A 72 -4.18 -6.57 -7.45
C ALA A 72 -4.39 -8.08 -7.63
N ASP A 73 -4.61 -8.56 -8.84
CA ASP A 73 -4.54 -10.00 -9.14
C ASP A 73 -3.08 -10.43 -9.16
N VAL A 74 -2.58 -10.94 -8.03
CA VAL A 74 -1.17 -11.27 -7.81
C VAL A 74 -0.85 -12.68 -8.31
N ASN A 75 -1.85 -13.56 -8.30
CA ASN A 75 -1.69 -14.96 -8.65
C ASN A 75 -2.19 -15.29 -10.07
N ASN A 76 -2.68 -14.30 -10.82
CA ASN A 76 -3.24 -14.38 -12.17
C ASN A 76 -4.42 -15.35 -12.29
N ASP A 77 -5.30 -15.40 -11.28
CA ASP A 77 -6.52 -16.23 -11.30
C ASP A 77 -7.78 -15.48 -11.75
N GLY A 78 -7.61 -14.21 -12.13
CA GLY A 78 -8.68 -13.33 -12.58
C GLY A 78 -9.45 -12.64 -11.45
N ARG A 79 -8.99 -12.75 -10.19
CA ARG A 79 -9.59 -12.06 -9.04
C ARG A 79 -8.54 -11.21 -8.34
N LEU A 80 -9.01 -10.14 -7.69
CA LEU A 80 -8.14 -9.31 -6.86
C LEU A 80 -7.69 -10.08 -5.61
N ASP A 81 -6.45 -9.85 -5.21
CA ASP A 81 -5.84 -10.30 -3.96
C ASP A 81 -5.54 -9.08 -3.06
N ILE A 82 -5.54 -9.29 -1.74
CA ILE A 82 -5.21 -8.27 -0.73
C ILE A 82 -3.71 -8.32 -0.44
N VAL A 83 -3.01 -7.27 -0.83
CA VAL A 83 -1.60 -7.05 -0.49
C VAL A 83 -1.54 -6.21 0.78
N THR A 84 -0.74 -6.65 1.76
CA THR A 84 -0.59 -5.98 3.05
C THR A 84 0.87 -5.69 3.37
N GLY A 85 1.12 -4.59 4.08
CA GLY A 85 2.44 -4.24 4.62
C GLY A 85 2.35 -3.86 6.10
N THR A 86 3.26 -4.36 6.94
CA THR A 86 3.27 -3.99 8.36
C THR A 86 3.69 -2.53 8.56
N GLY A 87 3.02 -1.80 9.45
CA GLY A 87 3.41 -0.46 9.85
C GLY A 87 4.60 -0.40 10.82
N LYS A 88 4.82 0.79 11.41
CA LYS A 88 5.96 1.08 12.30
C LYS A 88 6.00 0.12 13.51
N GLY A 89 7.20 -0.34 13.85
CA GLY A 89 7.44 -1.34 14.91
C GLY A 89 7.45 -2.78 14.38
N GLY A 90 6.84 -3.02 13.22
CA GLY A 90 6.95 -4.28 12.47
C GLY A 90 8.16 -4.27 11.55
N GLY A 91 8.53 -5.45 11.03
CA GLY A 91 9.51 -5.57 9.95
C GLY A 91 9.02 -4.91 8.64
N PRO A 92 9.79 -4.92 7.56
CA PRO A 92 9.30 -4.61 6.21
C PRO A 92 8.54 -5.80 5.61
N HIS A 93 7.60 -6.39 6.37
CA HIS A 93 6.93 -7.63 6.01
C HIS A 93 5.75 -7.33 5.08
N VAL A 94 5.75 -7.96 3.92
CA VAL A 94 4.65 -7.97 2.96
C VAL A 94 4.00 -9.35 2.98
N ARG A 95 2.67 -9.39 3.00
CA ARG A 95 1.86 -10.60 2.84
C ARG A 95 0.73 -10.37 1.86
N VAL A 96 0.39 -11.39 1.08
CA VAL A 96 -0.70 -11.36 0.12
C VAL A 96 -1.72 -12.43 0.49
N PHE A 97 -2.99 -12.06 0.45
CA PHE A 97 -4.11 -12.92 0.79
C PHE A 97 -5.13 -12.95 -0.35
N ASP A 98 -5.70 -14.11 -0.61
CA ASP A 98 -6.84 -14.29 -1.50
C ASP A 98 -8.01 -13.43 -0.99
N ALA A 99 -8.51 -12.50 -1.81
CA ALA A 99 -9.51 -11.54 -1.36
C ALA A 99 -10.92 -12.12 -1.22
N LEU A 100 -11.16 -13.39 -1.57
CA LEU A 100 -12.46 -14.04 -1.39
C LEU A 100 -12.57 -14.74 -0.03
N ASN A 101 -11.44 -15.27 0.47
CA ASN A 101 -11.45 -16.16 1.64
C ASN A 101 -10.35 -15.88 2.68
N GLY A 102 -9.44 -14.93 2.42
CA GLY A 102 -8.36 -14.56 3.32
C GLY A 102 -7.23 -15.58 3.41
N ARG A 103 -7.17 -16.56 2.51
CA ARG A 103 -6.07 -17.55 2.45
C ARG A 103 -4.75 -16.85 2.12
N ASP A 104 -3.71 -17.15 2.88
CA ASP A 104 -2.36 -16.66 2.63
C ASP A 104 -1.82 -17.24 1.32
N LEU A 105 -1.36 -16.36 0.43
CA LEU A 105 -0.83 -16.72 -0.89
C LEU A 105 0.70 -16.67 -0.89
N LEU A 106 1.28 -15.59 -0.39
CA LEU A 106 2.73 -15.42 -0.28
C LEU A 106 3.12 -14.40 0.79
N SER A 107 4.39 -14.46 1.21
CA SER A 107 4.96 -13.51 2.16
C SER A 107 6.47 -13.33 1.97
N PHE A 108 6.98 -12.13 2.19
CA PHE A 108 8.40 -11.82 2.08
C PHE A 108 8.80 -10.54 2.84
N MET A 109 10.10 -10.34 3.08
CA MET A 109 10.64 -9.11 3.63
C MET A 109 11.12 -8.21 2.48
N ALA A 110 10.48 -7.05 2.30
CA ALA A 110 10.78 -6.14 1.20
C ALA A 110 12.11 -5.38 1.37
N TYR A 111 12.59 -5.24 2.61
CA TYR A 111 13.84 -4.58 2.98
C TYR A 111 14.60 -5.44 3.99
N ASP A 112 15.68 -4.90 4.57
CA ASP A 112 16.46 -5.60 5.60
C ASP A 112 15.53 -6.13 6.72
N PRO A 113 15.56 -7.44 7.04
CA PRO A 113 14.67 -8.02 8.05
C PRO A 113 14.85 -7.46 9.46
N SER A 114 15.93 -6.73 9.76
CA SER A 114 16.14 -6.00 11.02
C SER A 114 15.51 -4.61 11.03
N PHE A 115 15.12 -4.07 9.88
CA PHE A 115 14.44 -2.79 9.78
C PHE A 115 13.08 -2.84 10.49
N ARG A 116 12.72 -1.79 11.23
CA ARG A 116 11.48 -1.73 12.03
C ARG A 116 10.58 -0.55 11.67
N GLY A 117 10.82 0.08 10.53
CA GLY A 117 10.01 1.20 10.06
C GLY A 117 8.69 0.80 9.42
N GLY A 118 8.51 -0.50 9.14
CA GLY A 118 7.40 -1.00 8.35
C GLY A 118 7.61 -0.83 6.85
N VAL A 119 6.55 -1.06 6.08
CA VAL A 119 6.51 -0.96 4.63
C VAL A 119 5.13 -0.49 4.16
N PHE A 120 5.11 0.44 3.22
CA PHE A 120 3.91 0.82 2.48
C PHE A 120 3.85 0.02 1.18
N VAL A 121 2.65 -0.33 0.74
CA VAL A 121 2.42 -1.20 -0.42
C VAL A 121 1.45 -0.55 -1.40
N ALA A 122 1.72 -0.75 -2.69
CA ALA A 122 0.80 -0.58 -3.80
C ALA A 122 0.98 -1.78 -4.74
N ALA A 123 -0.01 -2.11 -5.56
CA ALA A 123 0.08 -3.24 -6.47
C ALA A 123 -0.71 -2.98 -7.76
N GLY A 124 -0.22 -3.50 -8.87
CA GLY A 124 -0.79 -3.31 -10.20
C GLY A 124 0.21 -3.68 -11.28
N ASP A 125 -0.26 -3.87 -12.52
CA ASP A 125 0.59 -4.11 -13.69
C ASP A 125 1.24 -2.79 -14.11
N ILE A 126 2.51 -2.58 -13.72
CA ILE A 126 3.21 -1.31 -13.94
C ILE A 126 4.17 -1.36 -15.14
N ASP A 127 4.30 -2.51 -15.79
CA ASP A 127 5.09 -2.62 -17.02
C ASP A 127 4.32 -3.19 -18.23
N GLY A 128 3.00 -3.39 -18.07
CA GLY A 128 2.08 -3.73 -19.14
C GLY A 128 2.19 -5.17 -19.61
N ASN A 129 2.74 -6.06 -18.78
CA ASN A 129 2.98 -7.46 -19.13
C ASN A 129 1.75 -8.37 -18.87
N GLY A 130 0.69 -7.83 -18.25
CA GLY A 130 -0.51 -8.54 -17.87
C GLY A 130 -0.45 -9.28 -16.53
N THR A 131 0.65 -9.15 -15.77
CA THR A 131 0.81 -9.63 -14.39
C THR A 131 1.02 -8.43 -13.49
N ALA A 132 0.44 -8.43 -12.30
CA ALA A 132 0.69 -7.36 -11.35
C ALA A 132 2.09 -7.45 -10.71
N GLU A 133 2.67 -6.30 -10.41
CA GLU A 133 3.82 -6.15 -9.52
C GLU A 133 3.39 -5.62 -8.15
N ILE A 134 4.23 -5.85 -7.13
CA ILE A 134 4.11 -5.16 -5.84
C ILE A 134 5.14 -4.03 -5.79
N VAL A 135 4.67 -2.80 -5.62
CA VAL A 135 5.50 -1.64 -5.33
C VAL A 135 5.50 -1.39 -3.84
N THR A 136 6.69 -1.24 -3.26
CA THR A 136 6.86 -0.99 -1.84
C THR A 136 7.61 0.29 -1.58
N GLY A 137 7.25 0.99 -0.50
CA GLY A 137 7.99 2.13 0.03
C GLY A 137 8.50 1.85 1.44
N SER A 138 9.78 2.15 1.70
CA SER A 138 10.36 1.98 3.03
C SER A 138 9.67 2.92 4.04
N GLY A 139 9.25 2.38 5.19
CA GLY A 139 8.59 3.16 6.24
C GLY A 139 9.51 4.10 7.03
N TYR A 140 9.02 4.58 8.19
CA TYR A 140 9.72 5.56 9.03
C TYR A 140 11.11 5.06 9.49
N GLY A 141 12.12 5.91 9.39
CA GLY A 141 13.52 5.57 9.68
C GLY A 141 14.27 4.96 8.49
N GLY A 142 13.59 4.73 7.35
CA GLY A 142 14.19 4.32 6.09
C GLY A 142 14.42 5.51 5.14
N THR A 143 15.39 5.38 4.24
CA THR A 143 15.84 6.44 3.31
C THR A 143 14.95 6.61 2.07
N SER A 144 13.63 6.58 2.24
CA SER A 144 12.64 6.77 1.16
C SER A 144 12.92 5.94 -0.11
N ILE A 145 13.35 4.69 0.09
CA ILE A 145 13.59 3.75 -0.99
C ILE A 145 12.23 3.19 -1.45
N VAL A 146 12.07 3.13 -2.76
CA VAL A 146 10.99 2.41 -3.44
C VAL A 146 11.58 1.17 -4.10
N ARG A 147 10.85 0.05 -4.04
CA ARG A 147 11.19 -1.20 -4.73
C ARG A 147 9.98 -1.76 -5.46
N VAL A 148 10.19 -2.27 -6.66
CA VAL A 148 9.19 -3.01 -7.43
C VAL A 148 9.58 -4.48 -7.42
N PHE A 149 8.65 -5.34 -7.04
CA PHE A 149 8.82 -6.78 -6.96
C PHE A 149 8.06 -7.48 -8.08
N ASP A 150 8.77 -8.32 -8.83
CA ASP A 150 8.17 -9.30 -9.73
C ASP A 150 7.62 -10.45 -8.88
N LEU A 151 6.33 -10.75 -9.01
CA LEU A 151 5.65 -11.72 -8.15
C LEU A 151 5.88 -13.18 -8.56
N ARG A 152 6.37 -13.42 -9.78
CA ARG A 152 6.76 -14.76 -10.24
C ARG A 152 8.05 -15.20 -9.59
N THR A 153 8.96 -14.25 -9.33
CA THR A 153 10.31 -14.52 -8.79
C THR A 153 10.49 -14.06 -7.34
N LEU A 154 9.60 -13.19 -6.84
CA LEU A 154 9.73 -12.46 -5.58
C LEU A 154 11.03 -11.65 -5.46
N GLN A 155 11.63 -11.27 -6.59
CA GLN A 155 12.82 -10.43 -6.63
C GLN A 155 12.45 -8.97 -6.88
N ALA A 156 13.22 -8.07 -6.26
CA ALA A 156 13.15 -6.66 -6.59
C ALA A 156 13.78 -6.44 -7.98
N VAL A 157 12.95 -6.16 -8.98
CA VAL A 157 13.40 -5.90 -10.36
C VAL A 157 13.81 -4.45 -10.56
N ARG A 158 13.28 -3.54 -9.72
CA ARG A 158 13.59 -2.11 -9.73
C ARG A 158 13.76 -1.60 -8.30
N SER A 159 14.69 -0.67 -8.10
CA SER A 159 14.84 0.05 -6.84
C SER A 159 15.42 1.44 -7.07
N PHE A 160 14.82 2.45 -6.44
CA PHE A 160 15.30 3.82 -6.53
C PHE A 160 14.96 4.58 -5.24
N MET A 161 15.58 5.73 -5.08
CA MET A 161 15.34 6.63 -3.95
C MET A 161 14.49 7.80 -4.41
N ALA A 162 13.33 8.01 -3.80
CA ALA A 162 12.38 9.01 -4.26
C ALA A 162 12.73 10.44 -3.76
N TYR A 163 13.36 10.55 -2.59
CA TYR A 163 13.65 11.81 -1.91
C TYR A 163 15.13 11.91 -1.53
N ASP A 164 15.51 12.99 -0.84
CA ASP A 164 16.89 13.21 -0.40
C ASP A 164 17.40 12.02 0.43
N PRO A 165 18.63 11.50 0.18
CA PRO A 165 19.19 10.39 0.95
C PRO A 165 19.32 10.63 2.47
N ALA A 166 19.42 11.89 2.90
CA ALA A 166 19.42 12.24 4.32
C ALA A 166 18.01 12.24 4.94
N PHE A 167 16.95 12.23 4.11
CA PHE A 167 15.58 12.16 4.59
C PHE A 167 15.23 10.72 5.01
N ILE A 168 14.82 10.57 6.26
CA ILE A 168 14.50 9.28 6.89
C ILE A 168 13.03 9.15 7.29
N GLY A 169 12.15 10.02 6.77
CA GLY A 169 10.72 9.95 7.07
C GLY A 169 10.02 8.78 6.37
N GLY A 170 10.70 8.10 5.45
CA GLY A 170 10.15 7.02 4.62
C GLY A 170 9.38 7.55 3.42
N VAL A 171 8.75 6.65 2.67
CA VAL A 171 7.99 6.96 1.46
C VAL A 171 6.74 6.10 1.37
N ARG A 172 5.61 6.73 1.08
CA ARG A 172 4.34 6.09 0.72
C ARG A 172 4.25 6.02 -0.80
N VAL A 173 3.59 4.99 -1.31
CA VAL A 173 3.49 4.70 -2.73
C VAL A 173 2.02 4.48 -3.12
N GLY A 174 1.67 4.83 -4.35
CA GLY A 174 0.40 4.49 -4.99
C GLY A 174 0.59 4.47 -6.51
N LEU A 175 -0.41 3.95 -7.22
CA LEU A 175 -0.32 3.67 -8.65
C LEU A 175 -1.49 4.29 -9.41
N SER A 176 -1.18 4.99 -10.50
CA SER A 176 -2.19 5.53 -11.42
C SER A 176 -1.53 5.91 -12.74
N ASP A 177 -2.23 5.77 -13.86
CA ASP A 177 -1.74 6.22 -15.17
C ASP A 177 -1.84 7.76 -15.24
N ARG A 178 -0.70 8.44 -15.03
CA ARG A 178 -0.62 9.91 -15.00
C ARG A 178 -0.40 10.47 -16.40
N ASN A 179 0.37 9.78 -17.24
CA ASN A 179 0.76 10.26 -18.57
C ASN A 179 -0.20 9.80 -19.69
N GLN A 180 -1.19 8.96 -19.38
CA GLN A 180 -2.19 8.38 -20.28
C GLN A 180 -1.60 7.44 -21.35
N ASP A 181 -0.54 6.72 -21.02
CA ASP A 181 0.07 5.73 -21.91
C ASP A 181 -0.52 4.31 -21.75
N GLY A 182 -1.43 4.13 -20.79
CA GLY A 182 -2.07 2.85 -20.48
C GLY A 182 -1.27 1.98 -19.51
N ILE A 183 -0.17 2.49 -18.96
CA ILE A 183 0.66 1.84 -17.95
C ILE A 183 0.55 2.62 -16.63
N LEU A 184 0.55 1.93 -15.50
CA LEU A 184 0.46 2.57 -14.19
C LEU A 184 1.79 3.26 -13.82
N ASP A 185 1.71 4.53 -13.43
CA ASP A 185 2.83 5.30 -12.90
C ASP A 185 2.91 5.23 -11.37
N ILE A 186 4.12 5.40 -10.84
CA ILE A 186 4.40 5.33 -9.40
C ILE A 186 4.32 6.72 -8.79
N PHE A 187 3.28 6.97 -8.02
CA PHE A 187 3.16 8.14 -7.16
C PHE A 187 3.90 7.87 -5.85
N THR A 188 4.69 8.86 -5.42
CA THR A 188 5.39 8.81 -4.14
C THR A 188 5.03 10.03 -3.31
N GLY A 189 4.85 9.82 -2.01
CA GLY A 189 4.66 10.88 -1.03
C GLY A 189 5.57 10.64 0.18
N PRO A 190 6.29 11.65 0.68
CA PRO A 190 7.18 11.47 1.79
C PRO A 190 6.38 11.29 3.09
N GLY A 191 6.99 10.59 4.05
CA GLY A 191 6.49 10.56 5.42
C GLY A 191 6.70 11.89 6.16
N PRO A 192 6.47 11.91 7.48
CA PRO A 192 6.69 13.10 8.31
C PRO A 192 8.11 13.67 8.15
N GLY A 193 8.19 14.99 8.03
CA GLY A 193 9.43 15.76 7.83
C GLY A 193 9.77 16.05 6.35
N GLY A 194 9.09 15.44 5.38
CA GLY A 194 9.40 15.61 3.95
C GLY A 194 8.55 16.66 3.22
N GLY A 195 7.61 17.32 3.90
CA GLY A 195 6.72 18.29 3.27
C GLY A 195 5.63 17.63 2.41
N PRO A 196 4.71 18.40 1.81
CA PRO A 196 3.67 17.86 0.97
C PRO A 196 4.14 17.61 -0.48
N HIS A 197 5.40 17.22 -0.68
CA HIS A 197 6.00 17.06 -2.01
C HIS A 197 5.61 15.70 -2.61
N ILE A 198 4.85 15.70 -3.70
CA ILE A 198 4.55 14.50 -4.48
C ILE A 198 5.52 14.43 -5.66
N LYS A 199 6.04 13.22 -5.93
CA LYS A 199 6.76 12.91 -7.16
C LYS A 199 6.14 11.71 -7.85
N VAL A 200 6.03 11.77 -9.17
CA VAL A 200 5.46 10.72 -10.01
C VAL A 200 6.54 10.21 -10.96
N PHE A 201 6.73 8.90 -10.97
CA PHE A 201 7.73 8.22 -11.79
C PHE A 201 7.02 7.29 -12.77
N ASP A 202 7.49 7.29 -14.01
CA ASP A 202 7.03 6.37 -15.06
C ASP A 202 7.17 4.91 -14.62
N GLY A 203 6.12 4.11 -14.80
CA GLY A 203 6.06 2.71 -14.33
C GLY A 203 7.12 1.79 -14.95
N VAL A 204 7.53 2.08 -16.19
CA VAL A 204 8.43 1.23 -16.96
C VAL A 204 9.89 1.63 -16.73
N ASN A 205 10.20 2.90 -17.00
CA ASN A 205 11.56 3.43 -17.08
C ASN A 205 11.99 4.23 -15.84
N LEU A 206 11.08 4.48 -14.90
CA LEU A 206 11.30 5.22 -13.64
C LEU A 206 11.78 6.66 -13.83
N ASN A 207 11.58 7.25 -15.01
CA ASN A 207 11.84 8.67 -15.20
C ASN A 207 10.84 9.48 -14.36
N LEU A 208 11.31 10.57 -13.76
CA LEU A 208 10.42 11.52 -13.09
C LEU A 208 9.57 12.24 -14.14
N ILE A 209 8.25 12.04 -14.09
CA ILE A 209 7.30 12.63 -15.04
C ILE A 209 6.48 13.78 -14.44
N ASP A 210 6.34 13.83 -13.12
CA ASP A 210 5.66 14.94 -12.42
C ASP A 210 6.25 15.17 -11.02
N SER A 211 6.19 16.40 -10.53
CA SER A 211 6.73 16.79 -9.23
C SER A 211 6.09 18.10 -8.74
N TYR A 212 5.27 18.03 -7.70
CA TYR A 212 4.50 19.18 -7.21
C TYR A 212 4.24 19.11 -5.71
N PHE A 213 3.86 20.24 -5.10
CA PHE A 213 3.45 20.29 -3.70
C PHE A 213 1.92 20.22 -3.61
N ALA A 214 1.40 19.24 -2.86
CA ALA A 214 -0.04 19.03 -2.66
C ALA A 214 -0.65 19.96 -1.59
N GLY A 215 0.17 20.79 -0.94
CA GLY A 215 -0.24 21.69 0.12
C GLY A 215 0.83 22.73 0.43
N SER A 216 0.68 23.42 1.56
CA SER A 216 1.66 24.40 2.04
C SER A 216 3.01 23.75 2.29
N THR A 217 4.10 24.33 1.78
CA THR A 217 5.47 23.82 2.00
C THR A 217 5.89 23.80 3.47
N ASN A 218 5.13 24.46 4.35
CA ASN A 218 5.34 24.44 5.80
C ASN A 218 4.66 23.26 6.50
N ASP A 219 3.90 22.41 5.79
CA ASP A 219 3.26 21.24 6.36
C ASP A 219 4.30 20.12 6.61
N PRO A 220 4.55 19.73 7.88
CA PRO A 220 5.57 18.74 8.20
C PRO A 220 5.05 17.29 8.17
N TYR A 221 3.75 17.05 7.93
CA TYR A 221 3.15 15.72 8.15
C TYR A 221 3.33 14.73 6.98
N GLY A 222 3.84 15.22 5.85
CA GLY A 222 4.01 14.44 4.63
C GLY A 222 2.70 14.25 3.86
N VAL A 223 2.68 13.33 2.89
CA VAL A 223 1.50 13.07 2.04
C VAL A 223 1.11 11.59 2.10
N TYR A 224 -0.19 11.32 2.25
CA TYR A 224 -0.76 10.00 2.02
C TYR A 224 -1.09 9.84 0.54
N ILE A 225 -0.57 8.77 -0.06
CA ILE A 225 -0.89 8.32 -1.40
C ILE A 225 -1.62 6.99 -1.22
N ASN A 226 -2.74 6.81 -1.92
CA ASN A 226 -3.43 5.53 -2.09
C ASN A 226 -3.60 5.30 -3.59
#